data_AF-Q01I29-F1
#
_entry.id   AF-Q01I29-F1
#
_cell.length_a   1.000
_cell.length_b   1.000
_cell.length_c   1.000
_cell.angle_alpha   90.00
_cell.angle_beta   90.00
_cell.angle_gamma   90.00
#
_symmetry.space_group_name_H-M   'P 1'
#
loop_
_entity.id
_entity.type
_entity.pdbx_description
1 polymer ?
#
loop_
_entity_poly.entity_id
_entity_poly.type
_entity_poly.pdbx_seq_one_letter_code
_entity_poly.pdbx_strand_id
1 'polypeptide(L)'
;MESSLVDTAAATLCLAAAVGGRRRAGSFLNCSCSSKEYRVSASYSIGRMLSGVRSAARKKLFRSEPADLLGISWSPDSPPSNGTDGGHHHHWWTALENNFVLESSEDEYGGVVVDADRLPSDKAAFARSLAASLSYWKSVGKKGVWLKLPVDRSEFVPIAVKEGFKYHHAEEAYVMLTYWIPHEEPCMLPANASHQVGVGGFVINDQMEVLVVQEKYCGSSLDGAWKLPTGFILASEEIFTGATREVKEETGVDTEFVDVVAFRHAHNVAFQKSDLFFICMLRPTSNNIKIDETEIQAAKWMPLEEFVKQSFIQEDHMFQKIMDICIQRLRKCYCGLTAHNVISRFDGRRSTLYYNVSEPEDVNCNAS
;
A
#
# COMPACT_ATOMS: atom_id res chain seq x y z
N MET A 1 -20.23 19.16 -49.03
CA MET A 1 -19.03 20.01 -49.21
C MET A 1 -18.55 20.32 -47.80
N GLU A 2 -17.94 19.31 -47.18
CA GLU A 2 -17.41 19.33 -45.81
C GLU A 2 -15.89 19.23 -45.93
N SER A 3 -15.18 20.21 -45.37
CA SER A 3 -13.72 20.20 -45.29
C SER A 3 -13.30 19.56 -43.96
N SER A 4 -12.43 18.56 -44.02
CA SER A 4 -11.91 17.79 -42.89
C SER A 4 -10.96 18.59 -41.99
N LEU A 5 -11.14 18.42 -40.67
CA LEU A 5 -10.39 18.98 -39.54
C LEU A 5 -8.91 18.53 -39.42
N VAL A 6 -8.27 18.08 -40.50
CA VAL A 6 -6.92 17.47 -40.46
C VAL A 6 -5.83 18.35 -41.10
N ASP A 7 -6.19 19.35 -41.90
CA ASP A 7 -5.20 20.18 -42.61
C ASP A 7 -4.46 21.21 -41.72
N THR A 8 -4.86 21.38 -40.46
CA THR A 8 -4.25 22.40 -39.58
C THR A 8 -3.11 21.86 -38.72
N ALA A 9 -2.92 20.54 -38.63
CA ALA A 9 -1.92 19.94 -37.73
C ALA A 9 -0.47 20.14 -38.19
N ALA A 10 -0.22 20.34 -39.49
CA ALA A 10 1.14 20.50 -40.03
C ALA A 10 1.69 21.95 -39.93
N ALA A 11 0.85 22.96 -39.71
CA ALA A 11 1.23 24.35 -39.92
C ALA A 11 1.75 25.09 -38.66
N THR A 12 1.50 24.58 -37.45
CA THR A 12 1.67 25.40 -36.22
C THR A 12 3.03 25.23 -35.51
N LEU A 13 3.88 24.29 -35.92
CA LEU A 13 5.15 24.02 -35.21
C LEU A 13 6.33 24.96 -35.59
N CYS A 14 6.14 25.98 -36.44
CA CYS A 14 7.24 26.75 -37.03
C CYS A 14 7.36 28.25 -36.68
N LEU A 15 6.56 28.85 -35.77
CA LEU A 15 6.75 30.27 -35.44
C LEU A 15 6.54 30.58 -33.95
N ALA A 16 7.62 30.93 -33.26
CA ALA A 16 7.89 32.31 -32.82
C ALA A 16 8.75 32.36 -31.54
N ALA A 17 9.98 32.82 -31.72
CA ALA A 17 10.81 33.38 -30.67
C ALA A 17 10.60 34.91 -30.59
N ALA A 18 10.83 35.45 -29.38
CA ALA A 18 11.27 36.82 -29.05
C ALA A 18 10.26 37.81 -28.40
N VAL A 19 10.83 38.53 -27.40
CA VAL A 19 10.43 39.81 -26.75
C VAL A 19 9.38 39.69 -25.62
N GLY A 20 9.51 40.15 -24.38
CA GLY A 20 10.44 41.05 -23.67
C GLY A 20 9.68 42.23 -23.01
N GLY A 21 9.60 42.34 -21.66
CA GLY A 21 9.20 43.62 -21.00
C GLY A 21 8.51 43.64 -19.61
N ARG A 22 9.31 43.99 -18.58
CA ARG A 22 9.10 44.69 -17.27
C ARG A 22 7.69 45.13 -16.73
N ARG A 23 7.48 44.74 -15.45
CA ARG A 23 7.15 45.51 -14.19
C ARG A 23 5.70 45.76 -13.68
N ARG A 24 5.55 45.44 -12.37
CA ARG A 24 4.95 46.18 -11.21
C ARG A 24 3.56 45.79 -10.63
N ALA A 25 3.63 45.10 -9.47
CA ALA A 25 3.03 45.33 -8.14
C ALA A 25 1.57 45.81 -7.95
N GLY A 26 0.82 45.06 -7.12
CA GLY A 26 -0.37 45.50 -6.36
C GLY A 26 -1.28 44.30 -6.01
N SER A 27 -1.25 43.77 -4.79
CA SER A 27 -2.13 44.12 -3.66
C SER A 27 -3.30 43.14 -3.47
N PHE A 28 -3.19 42.40 -2.37
CA PHE A 28 -4.13 41.49 -1.71
C PHE A 28 -5.60 41.95 -1.69
N LEU A 29 -6.52 40.98 -1.82
CA LEU A 29 -7.82 40.98 -1.16
C LEU A 29 -8.28 39.54 -0.87
N ASN A 30 -8.49 39.28 0.42
CA ASN A 30 -9.10 38.08 0.99
C ASN A 30 -10.53 37.89 0.49
N CYS A 31 -10.93 36.64 0.26
CA CYS A 31 -12.32 36.24 0.43
C CYS A 31 -12.40 34.90 1.16
N SER A 32 -13.07 34.93 2.30
CA SER A 32 -13.30 33.85 3.23
C SER A 32 -14.65 33.20 2.92
N CYS A 33 -14.68 31.89 2.72
CA CYS A 33 -15.92 31.12 2.69
C CYS A 33 -15.79 29.88 3.58
N SER A 34 -16.51 29.96 4.70
CA SER A 34 -16.73 28.93 5.71
C SER A 34 -17.46 27.71 5.14
N SER A 35 -16.94 26.52 5.41
CA SER A 35 -17.71 25.28 5.34
C SER A 35 -17.35 24.37 6.51
N LYS A 36 -18.40 23.82 7.13
CA LYS A 36 -18.43 23.16 8.43
C LYS A 36 -17.58 21.88 8.46
N GLU A 37 -16.73 21.78 9.48
CA GLU A 37 -15.96 20.60 9.83
C GLU A 37 -16.88 19.44 10.29
N TYR A 38 -16.71 18.27 9.69
CA TYR A 38 -16.88 16.99 10.39
C TYR A 38 -15.48 16.36 10.47
N ARG A 39 -14.86 16.44 11.65
CA ARG A 39 -13.56 15.82 11.95
C ARG A 39 -13.78 14.36 12.30
N VAL A 40 -13.29 13.46 11.46
CA VAL A 40 -12.69 12.20 11.92
C VAL A 40 -11.29 12.18 11.33
N SER A 41 -10.33 12.66 12.11
CA SER A 41 -8.91 12.58 11.76
C SER A 41 -8.32 11.36 12.45
N ALA A 42 -8.00 10.35 11.67
CA ALA A 42 -7.27 9.16 12.08
C ALA A 42 -6.23 8.87 10.99
N SER A 43 -5.17 9.68 10.96
CA SER A 43 -4.01 9.43 10.11
C SER A 43 -3.15 8.35 10.78
N TYR A 44 -3.24 7.11 10.31
CA TYR A 44 -2.36 6.02 10.78
C TYR A 44 -1.42 5.59 9.64
N SER A 45 -0.12 5.76 9.87
CA SER A 45 0.92 5.22 8.98
C SER A 45 1.09 3.73 9.26
N ILE A 46 0.76 2.91 8.26
CA ILE A 46 0.89 1.43 8.26
C ILE A 46 2.38 0.98 8.15
N GLY A 47 3.31 1.92 7.95
CA GLY A 47 4.67 1.62 7.47
C GLY A 47 5.66 0.95 8.43
N ARG A 48 5.33 0.62 9.69
CA ARG A 48 6.32 0.12 10.66
C ARG A 48 6.04 -1.22 11.34
N MET A 49 4.93 -1.89 11.07
CA MET A 49 4.58 -3.08 11.85
C MET A 49 5.53 -4.29 11.68
N LEU A 50 6.37 -4.40 10.63
CA LEU A 50 7.09 -5.65 10.35
C LEU A 50 8.59 -5.55 9.95
N SER A 51 9.25 -4.39 10.04
CA SER A 51 10.70 -4.31 9.75
C SER A 51 11.58 -4.41 11.00
N GLY A 52 11.66 -5.60 11.60
CA GLY A 52 12.64 -5.92 12.65
C GLY A 52 13.94 -6.49 12.07
N VAL A 53 14.83 -5.62 11.57
CA VAL A 53 16.19 -6.02 11.19
C VAL A 53 17.03 -6.22 12.44
N ARG A 54 17.66 -7.40 12.54
CA ARG A 54 18.64 -7.77 13.57
C ARG A 54 19.77 -6.75 13.65
N SER A 55 20.06 -6.25 14.85
CA SER A 55 21.37 -5.66 15.17
C SER A 55 21.89 -6.24 16.48
N ALA A 56 22.99 -6.98 16.37
CA ALA A 56 23.75 -7.49 17.50
C ALA A 56 24.75 -6.42 17.95
N ALA A 57 24.59 -5.88 19.17
CA ALA A 57 25.66 -5.22 19.91
C ALA A 57 25.36 -5.09 21.43
N ARG A 58 25.91 -6.07 22.18
CA ARG A 58 26.42 -6.08 23.57
C ARG A 58 26.07 -4.96 24.59
N LYS A 59 25.56 -5.44 25.74
CA LYS A 59 26.10 -5.36 27.12
C LYS A 59 26.72 -4.01 27.61
N LYS A 60 25.98 -3.34 28.49
CA LYS A 60 26.33 -2.80 29.84
C LYS A 60 25.21 -1.81 30.19
N LEU A 61 24.35 -2.07 31.18
CA LEU A 61 24.60 -1.68 32.57
C LEU A 61 23.56 -2.37 33.46
N PHE A 62 23.99 -3.15 34.44
CA PHE A 62 23.19 -3.54 35.60
C PHE A 62 23.55 -2.57 36.74
N ARG A 63 22.57 -1.85 37.27
CA ARG A 63 22.34 -1.65 38.73
C ARG A 63 21.24 -0.61 38.97
N SER A 64 20.12 -1.07 39.49
CA SER A 64 19.33 -0.36 40.49
C SER A 64 18.35 -1.37 41.12
N GLU A 65 18.52 -1.62 42.42
CA GLU A 65 17.59 -2.42 43.23
C GLU A 65 16.27 -1.66 43.44
N PRO A 66 15.12 -2.37 43.55
CA PRO A 66 13.82 -1.71 43.70
C PRO A 66 13.48 -1.56 45.19
N ALA A 67 13.81 -0.42 45.78
CA ALA A 67 13.30 -0.05 47.11
C ALA A 67 12.72 1.38 47.20
N ASP A 68 12.77 2.17 46.14
CA ASP A 68 12.28 3.56 46.16
C ASP A 68 11.02 3.72 45.30
N LEU A 69 9.89 3.15 45.73
CA LEU A 69 8.58 3.54 45.18
C LEU A 69 7.38 3.16 46.04
N LEU A 70 7.48 3.18 47.37
CA LEU A 70 6.29 3.25 48.24
C LEU A 70 6.61 4.12 49.46
N GLY A 71 6.21 5.39 49.39
CA GLY A 71 6.24 6.30 50.53
C GLY A 71 5.32 5.80 51.64
N ILE A 72 5.90 5.35 52.74
CA ILE A 72 5.21 5.13 54.01
C ILE A 72 6.06 5.77 55.10
N SER A 73 5.48 6.78 55.75
CA SER A 73 6.04 7.52 56.87
C SER A 73 6.23 6.63 58.09
N TRP A 74 7.41 6.69 58.70
CA TRP A 74 7.69 6.09 60.01
C TRP A 74 7.40 7.08 61.13
N SER A 75 6.75 6.62 62.19
CA SER A 75 6.86 7.19 63.55
C SER A 75 7.06 6.03 64.55
N PRO A 76 7.99 6.13 65.52
CA PRO A 76 8.27 5.07 66.49
C PRO A 76 7.55 5.31 67.83
N ASP A 77 7.15 4.24 68.53
CA ASP A 77 7.34 4.06 70.00
C ASP A 77 6.68 2.77 70.56
N SER A 78 7.54 1.81 70.94
CA SER A 78 7.51 0.92 72.15
C SER A 78 6.38 -0.13 72.42
N PRO A 79 6.60 -1.16 73.29
CA PRO A 79 7.58 -2.27 73.29
C PRO A 79 6.87 -3.65 73.54
N PRO A 80 7.53 -4.80 73.87
CA PRO A 80 7.14 -6.12 73.34
C PRO A 80 6.23 -6.97 74.26
N SER A 81 5.47 -7.88 73.66
CA SER A 81 4.91 -9.04 74.38
C SER A 81 4.92 -10.32 73.53
N ASN A 82 5.44 -11.37 74.15
CA ASN A 82 5.42 -12.76 73.69
C ASN A 82 3.99 -13.27 73.50
N GLY A 83 3.76 -14.06 72.45
CA GLY A 83 2.54 -14.85 72.29
C GLY A 83 2.47 -15.57 70.96
N THR A 84 2.77 -16.86 70.98
CA THR A 84 2.43 -17.85 69.96
C THR A 84 0.91 -17.86 69.69
N ASP A 85 0.46 -17.74 68.44
CA ASP A 85 -0.32 -18.78 67.75
C ASP A 85 -0.67 -18.37 66.29
N GLY A 86 -1.01 -19.37 65.48
CA GLY A 86 -1.01 -19.36 64.02
C GLY A 86 -1.91 -18.37 63.29
N GLY A 87 -1.49 -18.09 62.05
CA GLY A 87 -2.22 -17.30 61.07
C GLY A 87 -1.68 -17.58 59.67
N HIS A 88 -2.22 -18.60 59.02
CA HIS A 88 -1.99 -18.93 57.62
C HIS A 88 -2.39 -17.77 56.70
N HIS A 89 -1.46 -16.88 56.34
CA HIS A 89 -1.58 -16.04 55.15
C HIS A 89 -0.20 -15.85 54.51
N HIS A 90 0.42 -16.95 54.11
CA HIS A 90 1.53 -16.91 53.16
C HIS A 90 0.96 -16.65 51.76
N HIS A 91 1.05 -15.39 51.33
CA HIS A 91 1.36 -14.96 49.97
C HIS A 91 1.30 -16.06 48.89
N TRP A 92 0.12 -16.27 48.32
CA TRP A 92 -0.10 -17.13 47.15
C TRP A 92 0.18 -16.40 45.82
N TRP A 93 0.89 -15.26 45.84
CA TRP A 93 1.11 -14.41 44.67
C TRP A 93 2.59 -14.18 44.32
N THR A 94 3.49 -15.10 44.69
CA THR A 94 4.91 -14.92 44.34
C THR A 94 5.66 -16.22 44.01
N ALA A 95 4.91 -17.27 43.62
CA ALA A 95 5.49 -18.56 43.23
C ALA A 95 4.68 -19.27 42.12
N LEU A 96 4.25 -18.54 41.08
CA LEU A 96 4.09 -19.12 39.75
C LEU A 96 5.10 -18.45 38.84
N GLU A 97 6.19 -19.17 38.59
CA GLU A 97 7.21 -18.81 37.61
C GLU A 97 6.55 -18.52 36.26
N ASN A 98 6.95 -17.43 35.63
CA ASN A 98 6.47 -16.85 34.38
C ASN A 98 6.67 -17.72 33.11
N ASN A 99 6.62 -19.05 33.22
CA ASN A 99 6.94 -19.97 32.13
C ASN A 99 5.74 -20.33 31.23
N PHE A 100 4.60 -19.65 31.40
CA PHE A 100 3.37 -19.94 30.64
C PHE A 100 2.97 -18.85 29.65
N VAL A 101 3.51 -17.64 29.72
CA VAL A 101 3.16 -16.58 28.76
C VAL A 101 4.00 -16.75 27.48
N LEU A 102 3.37 -16.60 26.32
CA LEU A 102 4.02 -16.64 25.01
C LEU A 102 5.01 -15.49 24.90
N GLU A 103 6.21 -15.78 24.41
CA GLU A 103 7.20 -14.74 24.15
C GLU A 103 6.70 -13.78 23.08
N SER A 104 6.80 -12.49 23.35
CA SER A 104 6.22 -11.46 22.51
C SER A 104 6.92 -10.12 22.66
N SER A 105 6.73 -9.25 21.68
CA SER A 105 7.14 -7.84 21.71
C SER A 105 5.91 -6.93 21.66
N GLU A 106 6.03 -5.74 22.22
CA GLU A 106 4.98 -4.73 22.16
C GLU A 106 5.07 -3.90 20.87
N ASP A 107 3.93 -3.51 20.31
CA ASP A 107 3.86 -2.52 19.23
C ASP A 107 3.65 -1.09 19.78
N GLU A 108 3.77 -0.08 18.91
CA GLU A 108 3.65 1.34 19.26
C GLU A 108 2.22 1.76 19.69
N TYR A 109 1.23 0.87 19.57
CA TYR A 109 -0.20 1.15 19.80
C TYR A 109 -0.76 0.36 20.99
N GLY A 110 0.10 -0.21 21.83
CA GLY A 110 -0.29 -1.02 22.99
C GLY A 110 -0.80 -2.42 22.62
N GLY A 111 -0.48 -2.89 21.42
CA GLY A 111 -0.65 -4.27 21.00
C GLY A 111 0.57 -5.13 21.29
N VAL A 112 0.45 -6.41 20.93
CA VAL A 112 1.42 -7.48 21.20
C VAL A 112 1.63 -8.28 19.93
N VAL A 113 2.89 -8.57 19.60
CA VAL A 113 3.29 -9.42 18.49
C VAL A 113 3.98 -10.66 19.06
N VAL A 114 3.38 -11.84 18.89
CA VAL A 114 3.93 -13.10 19.38
C VAL A 114 5.14 -13.51 18.54
N ASP A 115 6.22 -13.93 19.20
CA ASP A 115 7.44 -14.43 18.55
C ASP A 115 7.18 -15.83 17.95
N ALA A 116 7.11 -15.88 16.62
CA ALA A 116 6.84 -17.11 15.86
C ALA A 116 7.96 -18.15 15.99
N ASP A 117 9.20 -17.73 16.28
CA ASP A 117 10.35 -18.64 16.39
C ASP A 117 10.41 -19.32 17.78
N ARG A 118 9.57 -18.87 18.71
CA ARG A 118 9.57 -19.32 20.11
C ARG A 118 8.21 -19.85 20.56
N LEU A 119 7.43 -20.34 19.61
CA LEU A 119 6.17 -21.02 19.89
C LEU A 119 6.42 -22.34 20.66
N PRO A 120 5.54 -22.69 21.61
CA PRO A 120 5.57 -23.99 22.27
C PRO A 120 5.63 -25.18 21.30
N SER A 121 6.27 -26.27 21.71
CA SER A 121 6.55 -27.41 20.83
C SER A 121 5.34 -28.28 20.51
N ASP A 122 4.30 -28.28 21.35
CA ASP A 122 3.12 -29.11 21.19
C ASP A 122 1.81 -28.34 21.42
N LYS A 123 0.71 -28.92 20.92
CA LYS A 123 -0.64 -28.33 20.96
C LYS A 123 -1.15 -28.03 22.36
N ALA A 124 -0.86 -28.88 23.33
CA ALA A 124 -1.37 -28.71 24.69
C ALA A 124 -0.61 -27.62 25.43
N ALA A 125 0.71 -27.55 25.24
CA ALA A 125 1.54 -26.46 25.72
C ALA A 125 1.11 -25.13 25.08
N PHE A 126 0.94 -25.10 23.75
CA PHE A 126 0.45 -23.92 23.04
C PHE A 126 -0.91 -23.43 23.55
N ALA A 127 -1.88 -24.33 23.72
CA ALA A 127 -3.21 -23.97 24.22
C ALA A 127 -3.17 -23.36 25.63
N ARG A 128 -2.43 -23.98 26.57
CA ARG A 128 -2.27 -23.45 27.92
C ARG A 128 -1.57 -22.09 27.91
N SER A 129 -0.51 -21.96 27.11
CA SER A 129 0.25 -20.72 27.03
C SER A 129 -0.54 -19.59 26.39
N LEU A 130 -1.29 -19.87 25.32
CA LEU A 130 -2.15 -18.89 24.66
C LEU A 130 -3.22 -18.36 25.62
N ALA A 131 -3.93 -19.25 26.32
CA ALA A 131 -4.95 -18.86 27.29
C ALA A 131 -4.38 -18.02 28.45
N ALA A 132 -3.24 -18.45 29.01
CA ALA A 132 -2.54 -17.69 30.05
C ALA A 132 -2.10 -16.31 29.55
N SER A 133 -1.59 -16.23 28.32
CA SER A 133 -1.12 -14.99 27.69
C SER A 133 -2.26 -14.00 27.46
N LEU A 134 -3.39 -14.46 26.92
CA LEU A 134 -4.57 -13.60 26.73
C LEU A 134 -5.09 -13.04 28.05
N SER A 135 -5.12 -13.85 29.11
CA SER A 135 -5.51 -13.40 30.45
C SER A 135 -4.56 -12.33 31.01
N TYR A 136 -3.25 -12.57 30.89
CA TYR A 136 -2.22 -11.62 31.31
C TYR A 136 -2.29 -10.31 30.50
N TRP A 137 -2.31 -10.39 29.17
CA TRP A 137 -2.38 -9.21 28.30
C TRP A 137 -3.64 -8.39 28.55
N LYS A 138 -4.76 -9.03 28.87
CA LYS A 138 -5.97 -8.33 29.32
C LYS A 138 -5.78 -7.60 30.65
N SER A 139 -5.12 -8.20 31.64
CA SER A 139 -4.93 -7.57 32.95
C SER A 139 -3.97 -6.38 32.91
N VAL A 140 -2.99 -6.40 32.01
CA VAL A 140 -2.06 -5.27 31.78
C VAL A 140 -2.53 -4.30 30.70
N GLY A 141 -3.79 -4.39 30.25
CA GLY A 141 -4.41 -3.41 29.36
C GLY A 141 -3.90 -3.41 27.92
N LYS A 142 -3.39 -4.53 27.41
CA LYS A 142 -3.03 -4.67 25.99
C LYS A 142 -4.27 -4.75 25.12
N LYS A 143 -4.10 -4.39 23.84
CA LYS A 143 -5.19 -4.28 22.88
C LYS A 143 -5.16 -5.37 21.81
N GLY A 144 -4.48 -5.10 20.70
CA GLY A 144 -4.38 -6.03 19.58
C GLY A 144 -3.30 -7.09 19.81
N VAL A 145 -3.58 -8.33 19.46
CA VAL A 145 -2.58 -9.42 19.47
C VAL A 145 -2.40 -9.91 18.04
N TRP A 146 -1.15 -9.99 17.60
CA TRP A 146 -0.73 -10.53 16.31
C TRP A 146 -0.05 -11.88 16.53
N LEU A 147 -0.57 -12.91 15.88
CA LEU A 147 -0.07 -14.28 15.97
C LEU A 147 0.27 -14.77 14.56
N LYS A 148 1.57 -14.80 14.27
CA LYS A 148 2.11 -15.40 13.04
C LYS A 148 2.33 -16.89 13.28
N LEU A 149 1.65 -17.74 12.52
CA LEU A 149 1.84 -19.18 12.55
C LEU A 149 2.48 -19.65 11.24
N PRO A 150 3.75 -20.08 11.28
CA PRO A 150 4.40 -20.76 10.16
C PRO A 150 3.61 -21.99 9.69
N VAL A 151 3.77 -22.36 8.41
CA VAL A 151 3.05 -23.50 7.80
C VAL A 151 3.32 -24.83 8.50
N ASP A 152 4.52 -25.03 9.02
CA ASP A 152 4.96 -26.20 9.81
C ASP A 152 4.42 -26.19 11.26
N ARG A 153 3.72 -25.12 11.65
CA ARG A 153 2.98 -24.96 12.92
C ARG A 153 1.48 -24.80 12.69
N SER A 154 0.97 -25.21 11.52
CA SER A 154 -0.45 -25.09 11.16
C SER A 154 -1.40 -25.83 12.12
N GLU A 155 -0.91 -26.80 12.88
CA GLU A 155 -1.66 -27.50 13.92
C GLU A 155 -2.14 -26.59 15.07
N PHE A 156 -1.58 -25.38 15.20
CA PHE A 156 -1.98 -24.37 16.20
C PHE A 156 -3.13 -23.47 15.74
N VAL A 157 -3.39 -23.39 14.43
CA VAL A 157 -4.48 -22.58 13.86
C VAL A 157 -5.85 -22.89 14.49
N PRO A 158 -6.32 -24.17 14.55
CA PRO A 158 -7.63 -24.45 15.14
C PRO A 158 -7.71 -24.15 16.63
N ILE A 159 -6.57 -24.10 17.34
CA ILE A 159 -6.52 -23.73 18.76
C ILE A 159 -6.71 -22.22 18.90
N ALA A 160 -5.94 -21.43 18.14
CA ALA A 160 -6.05 -19.98 18.17
C ALA A 160 -7.45 -19.50 17.75
N VAL A 161 -8.04 -20.07 16.69
CA VAL A 161 -9.38 -19.70 16.23
C VAL A 161 -10.45 -20.02 17.30
N LYS A 162 -10.31 -21.12 18.04
CA LYS A 162 -11.22 -21.45 19.15
C LYS A 162 -11.13 -20.45 20.31
N GLU A 163 -9.96 -19.89 20.56
CA GLU A 163 -9.77 -18.79 21.52
C GLU A 163 -10.29 -17.44 20.99
N GLY A 164 -10.80 -17.38 19.76
CA GLY A 164 -11.43 -16.21 19.16
C GLY A 164 -10.52 -15.41 18.23
N PHE A 165 -9.34 -15.91 17.89
CA PHE A 165 -8.51 -15.29 16.85
C PHE A 165 -9.21 -15.34 15.49
N LYS A 166 -9.03 -14.29 14.70
CA LYS A 166 -9.53 -14.18 13.33
C LYS A 166 -8.37 -14.20 12.35
N TYR A 167 -8.60 -14.70 11.14
CA TYR A 167 -7.63 -14.55 10.06
C TYR A 167 -7.50 -13.08 9.67
N HIS A 168 -6.26 -12.64 9.50
CA HIS A 168 -5.96 -11.34 8.92
C HIS A 168 -5.45 -11.52 7.49
N HIS A 169 -4.32 -12.20 7.30
CA HIS A 169 -3.74 -12.47 5.99
C HIS A 169 -2.96 -13.79 5.99
N ALA A 170 -2.55 -14.25 4.82
CA ALA A 170 -1.67 -15.39 4.67
C ALA A 170 -0.68 -15.13 3.53
N GLU A 171 0.51 -15.66 3.69
CA GLU A 171 1.53 -15.81 2.65
C GLU A 171 1.79 -17.31 2.47
N GLU A 172 2.55 -17.72 1.45
CA GLU A 172 2.84 -19.15 1.21
C GLU A 172 3.40 -19.87 2.44
N ALA A 173 4.23 -19.18 3.23
CA ALA A 173 4.94 -19.78 4.37
C ALA A 173 4.23 -19.63 5.72
N TYR A 174 3.17 -18.83 5.84
CA TYR A 174 2.53 -18.57 7.14
C TYR A 174 1.11 -18.00 7.03
N VAL A 175 0.35 -18.13 8.12
CA VAL A 175 -0.89 -17.39 8.34
C VAL A 175 -0.74 -16.38 9.49
N MET A 176 -1.25 -15.17 9.30
CA MET A 176 -1.36 -14.16 10.34
C MET A 176 -2.78 -14.16 10.90
N LEU A 177 -2.88 -14.36 12.21
CA LEU A 177 -4.11 -14.22 12.95
C LEU A 177 -4.06 -13.00 13.87
N THR A 178 -5.22 -12.44 14.15
CA THR A 178 -5.37 -11.32 15.07
C THR A 178 -6.44 -11.56 16.13
N TYR A 179 -6.25 -10.97 17.29
CA TYR A 179 -7.22 -10.95 18.38
C TYR A 179 -7.32 -9.54 18.97
N TRP A 180 -8.54 -9.07 19.23
CA TRP A 180 -8.78 -7.79 19.87
C TRP A 180 -9.28 -8.01 21.30
N ILE A 181 -8.46 -7.66 22.28
CA ILE A 181 -8.75 -7.90 23.70
C ILE A 181 -9.91 -7.04 24.24
N PRO A 182 -10.00 -5.73 23.92
CA PRO A 182 -11.09 -4.87 24.37
C PRO A 182 -12.39 -5.16 23.59
N HIS A 183 -13.03 -6.29 23.88
CA HIS A 183 -14.25 -6.77 23.20
C HIS A 183 -15.45 -5.80 23.26
N GLU A 184 -15.47 -4.87 24.22
CA GLU A 184 -16.48 -3.82 24.33
C GLU A 184 -16.19 -2.60 23.42
N GLU A 185 -14.97 -2.47 22.93
CA GLU A 185 -14.54 -1.40 22.03
C GLU A 185 -14.50 -1.88 20.57
N PRO A 186 -14.71 -0.99 19.59
CA PRO A 186 -14.45 -1.31 18.19
C PRO A 186 -13.02 -1.80 17.99
N CYS A 187 -12.86 -2.86 17.19
CA CYS A 187 -11.53 -3.34 16.82
C CYS A 187 -10.82 -2.28 15.95
N MET A 188 -9.69 -1.77 16.45
CA MET A 188 -8.89 -0.75 15.74
C MET A 188 -7.73 -1.35 14.95
N LEU A 189 -7.64 -2.69 14.87
CA LEU A 189 -6.65 -3.33 14.01
C LEU A 189 -6.98 -3.05 12.54
N PRO A 190 -5.97 -2.69 11.73
CA PRO A 190 -6.20 -2.47 10.31
C PRO A 190 -6.71 -3.75 9.66
N ALA A 191 -7.54 -3.60 8.63
CA ALA A 191 -7.92 -4.71 7.78
C ALA A 191 -6.75 -5.12 6.87
N ASN A 192 -6.84 -6.33 6.31
CA ASN A 192 -5.89 -6.81 5.31
C ASN A 192 -5.95 -5.99 4.01
N ALA A 193 -4.95 -6.18 3.15
CA ALA A 193 -4.86 -5.64 1.80
C ALA A 193 -6.20 -5.76 1.06
N SER A 194 -6.84 -4.61 0.87
CA SER A 194 -8.17 -4.45 0.29
C SER A 194 -8.15 -4.27 -1.23
N HIS A 195 -6.99 -3.96 -1.80
CA HIS A 195 -6.85 -3.62 -3.21
C HIS A 195 -5.87 -4.57 -3.92
N GLN A 196 -6.20 -4.88 -5.16
CA GLN A 196 -5.24 -5.33 -6.16
C GLN A 196 -4.80 -4.11 -6.97
N VAL A 197 -3.56 -4.15 -7.46
CA VAL A 197 -3.00 -3.07 -8.27
C VAL A 197 -2.60 -3.64 -9.62
N GLY A 198 -3.25 -3.14 -10.66
CA GLY A 198 -2.95 -3.44 -12.05
C GLY A 198 -2.37 -2.24 -12.77
N VAL A 199 -1.72 -2.48 -13.90
CA VAL A 199 -1.17 -1.46 -14.77
C VAL A 199 -1.46 -1.79 -16.23
N GLY A 200 -1.69 -0.74 -17.04
CA GLY A 200 -1.79 -0.83 -18.48
C GLY A 200 -0.79 0.10 -19.15
N GLY A 201 -0.02 -0.43 -20.10
CA GLY A 201 0.99 0.31 -20.85
C GLY A 201 0.43 0.87 -22.16
N PHE A 202 0.22 2.18 -22.23
CA PHE A 202 0.00 2.87 -23.51
C PHE A 202 1.35 3.20 -24.13
N VAL A 203 1.84 2.30 -24.98
CA VAL A 203 3.12 2.45 -25.70
C VAL A 203 2.86 3.03 -27.08
N ILE A 204 3.45 4.18 -27.39
CA ILE A 204 3.23 4.90 -28.66
C ILE A 204 4.58 5.23 -29.30
N ASN A 205 4.74 4.87 -30.59
CA ASN A 205 5.95 5.19 -31.35
C ASN A 205 5.85 6.54 -32.10
N ASP A 206 6.95 6.96 -32.72
CA ASP A 206 7.00 8.24 -33.47
C ASP A 206 6.14 8.24 -34.75
N GLN A 207 5.66 7.07 -35.17
CA GLN A 207 4.75 6.88 -36.31
C GLN A 207 3.27 6.95 -35.91
N MET A 208 2.96 7.29 -34.66
CA MET A 208 1.60 7.30 -34.10
C MET A 208 0.92 5.93 -34.12
N GLU A 209 1.71 4.87 -33.93
CA GLU A 209 1.23 3.51 -33.76
C GLU A 209 1.35 3.08 -32.30
N VAL A 210 0.31 2.41 -31.80
CA VAL A 210 0.21 1.88 -30.44
C VAL A 210 0.64 0.42 -30.46
N LEU A 211 1.44 0.01 -29.46
CA LEU A 211 1.73 -1.41 -29.24
C LEU A 211 0.51 -2.08 -28.62
N VAL A 212 0.00 -3.09 -29.30
CA VAL A 212 -1.21 -3.82 -28.88
C VAL A 212 -0.98 -5.32 -28.90
N VAL A 213 -1.70 -6.02 -28.05
CA VAL A 213 -1.65 -7.48 -27.88
C VAL A 213 -3.03 -8.11 -28.00
N GLN A 214 -3.04 -9.39 -28.33
CA GLN A 214 -4.17 -10.30 -28.19
C GLN A 214 -3.76 -11.42 -27.24
N GLU A 215 -4.55 -11.63 -26.18
CA GLU A 215 -4.35 -12.76 -25.26
C GLU A 215 -4.79 -14.07 -25.91
N LYS A 216 -4.04 -15.13 -25.60
CA LYS A 216 -4.35 -16.50 -26.04
C LYS A 216 -5.53 -17.09 -25.28
N TYR A 217 -5.70 -16.70 -24.03
CA TYR A 217 -6.75 -17.18 -23.13
C TYR A 217 -7.64 -16.03 -22.71
N CYS A 218 -8.67 -15.77 -23.50
CA CYS A 218 -9.58 -14.65 -23.27
C CYS A 218 -11.02 -15.12 -23.04
N GLY A 219 -11.78 -14.40 -22.22
CA GLY A 219 -13.23 -14.57 -22.13
C GLY A 219 -13.91 -14.21 -23.46
N SER A 220 -15.03 -14.84 -23.76
CA SER A 220 -15.72 -14.74 -25.07
C SER A 220 -16.07 -13.33 -25.53
N SER A 221 -16.11 -12.35 -24.62
CA SER A 221 -16.44 -10.95 -24.91
C SER A 221 -15.27 -10.13 -25.49
N LEU A 222 -14.04 -10.63 -25.40
CA LEU A 222 -12.83 -9.93 -25.84
C LEU A 222 -12.00 -10.79 -26.82
N ASP A 223 -12.58 -11.88 -27.32
CA ASP A 223 -11.94 -12.76 -28.29
C ASP A 223 -11.62 -11.98 -29.58
N GLY A 224 -10.35 -11.99 -29.97
CA GLY A 224 -9.83 -11.22 -31.10
C GLY A 224 -9.72 -9.70 -30.91
N ALA A 225 -10.01 -9.16 -29.73
CA ALA A 225 -9.82 -7.72 -29.45
C ALA A 225 -8.35 -7.38 -29.25
N TRP A 226 -7.86 -6.33 -29.92
CA TRP A 226 -6.53 -5.80 -29.65
C TRP A 226 -6.59 -4.86 -28.45
N LYS A 227 -5.81 -5.14 -27.41
CA LYS A 227 -5.76 -4.33 -26.18
C LYS A 227 -4.34 -3.84 -25.90
N LEU A 228 -4.23 -2.94 -24.93
CA LEU A 228 -2.93 -2.53 -24.39
C LEU A 228 -2.30 -3.70 -23.62
N PRO A 229 -0.96 -3.79 -23.53
CA PRO A 229 -0.30 -4.66 -22.57
C PRO A 229 -0.72 -4.32 -21.13
N THR A 230 -1.05 -5.34 -20.33
CA THR A 230 -1.59 -5.15 -18.98
C THR A 230 -1.19 -6.27 -18.04
N GLY A 231 -0.85 -5.93 -16.80
CA GLY A 231 -0.68 -6.94 -15.77
C GLY A 231 -0.74 -6.40 -14.36
N PHE A 232 -0.36 -7.22 -13.38
CA PHE A 232 -0.41 -6.87 -11.97
C PHE A 232 0.93 -6.36 -11.46
N ILE A 233 0.88 -5.37 -10.57
CA ILE A 233 2.06 -4.94 -9.84
C ILE A 233 2.42 -5.99 -8.80
N LEU A 234 3.68 -6.43 -8.82
CA LEU A 234 4.19 -7.40 -7.85
C LEU A 234 4.35 -6.77 -6.47
N ALA A 235 4.40 -7.61 -5.44
CA ALA A 235 4.62 -7.14 -4.08
C ALA A 235 5.95 -6.39 -3.98
N SER A 236 5.92 -5.15 -3.45
CA SER A 236 7.08 -4.24 -3.36
C SER A 236 7.65 -3.75 -4.70
N GLU A 237 6.88 -3.80 -5.78
CA GLU A 237 7.26 -3.27 -7.09
C GLU A 237 6.72 -1.83 -7.30
N GLU A 238 7.52 -0.97 -7.93
CA GLU A 238 7.11 0.38 -8.32
C GLU A 238 6.19 0.35 -9.55
N ILE A 239 5.16 1.21 -9.61
CA ILE A 239 4.17 1.21 -10.70
C ILE A 239 4.85 1.41 -12.07
N PHE A 240 5.84 2.30 -12.15
CA PHE A 240 6.54 2.55 -13.42
C PHE A 240 7.40 1.35 -13.84
N THR A 241 7.96 0.61 -12.86
CA THR A 241 8.75 -0.60 -13.13
C THR A 241 7.86 -1.72 -13.61
N GLY A 242 6.72 -1.94 -12.94
CA GLY A 242 5.72 -2.91 -13.38
C GLY A 242 5.20 -2.60 -14.78
N ALA A 243 4.86 -1.34 -15.09
CA ALA A 243 4.43 -0.95 -16.43
C ALA A 243 5.46 -1.33 -17.52
N THR A 244 6.74 -1.05 -17.28
CA THR A 244 7.82 -1.39 -18.22
C THR A 244 8.08 -2.89 -18.31
N ARG A 245 7.96 -3.61 -17.18
CA ARG A 245 8.12 -5.07 -17.10
C ARG A 245 7.01 -5.78 -17.89
N GLU A 246 5.75 -5.45 -17.65
CA GLU A 246 4.60 -6.10 -18.30
C GLU A 246 4.70 -5.99 -19.83
N VAL A 247 5.00 -4.79 -20.35
CA VAL A 247 5.22 -4.61 -21.80
C VAL A 247 6.35 -5.51 -22.30
N LYS A 248 7.46 -5.58 -21.56
CA LYS A 248 8.63 -6.36 -21.94
C LYS A 248 8.36 -7.87 -21.94
N GLU A 249 7.63 -8.35 -20.93
CA GLU A 249 7.25 -9.76 -20.79
C GLU A 249 6.31 -10.19 -21.92
N GLU A 250 5.24 -9.44 -22.16
CA GLU A 250 4.25 -9.78 -23.18
C GLU A 250 4.77 -9.65 -24.62
N THR A 251 5.58 -8.63 -24.90
CA THR A 251 5.89 -8.21 -26.29
C THR A 251 7.37 -8.20 -26.64
N GLY A 252 8.26 -8.33 -25.67
CA GLY A 252 9.71 -8.22 -25.87
C GLY A 252 10.21 -6.79 -26.14
N VAL A 253 9.33 -5.79 -26.18
CA VAL A 253 9.68 -4.38 -26.47
C VAL A 253 10.22 -3.69 -25.21
N ASP A 254 11.35 -2.99 -25.35
CA ASP A 254 11.93 -2.17 -24.29
C ASP A 254 11.27 -0.79 -24.29
N THR A 255 10.86 -0.32 -23.12
CA THR A 255 10.17 0.96 -22.98
C THR A 255 10.77 1.83 -21.88
N GLU A 256 10.58 3.13 -22.02
CA GLU A 256 10.85 4.13 -20.99
C GLU A 256 9.51 4.66 -20.46
N PHE A 257 9.39 4.75 -19.14
CA PHE A 257 8.23 5.34 -18.49
C PHE A 257 8.19 6.86 -18.70
N VAL A 258 7.02 7.37 -19.10
CA VAL A 258 6.78 8.81 -19.27
C VAL A 258 6.00 9.35 -18.06
N ASP A 259 4.75 8.93 -17.89
CA ASP A 259 3.90 9.35 -16.78
C ASP A 259 2.70 8.40 -16.58
N VAL A 260 2.06 8.52 -15.42
CA VAL A 260 0.71 7.97 -15.18
C VAL A 260 -0.30 9.00 -15.67
N VAL A 261 -1.16 8.64 -16.62
CA VAL A 261 -2.18 9.57 -17.17
C VAL A 261 -3.53 9.47 -16.49
N ALA A 262 -3.86 8.30 -15.95
CA ALA A 262 -5.10 8.08 -15.22
C ALA A 262 -4.95 6.85 -14.33
N PHE A 263 -5.87 6.70 -13.37
CA PHE A 263 -6.10 5.43 -12.71
C PHE A 263 -7.60 5.20 -12.54
N ARG A 264 -8.01 3.94 -12.65
CA ARG A 264 -9.38 3.50 -12.41
C ARG A 264 -9.46 2.85 -11.03
N HIS A 265 -10.51 3.16 -10.28
CA HIS A 265 -10.84 2.47 -9.04
C HIS A 265 -12.15 1.71 -9.25
N ALA A 266 -12.10 0.38 -9.10
CA ALA A 266 -13.29 -0.48 -9.16
C ALA A 266 -13.45 -1.28 -7.87
N HIS A 267 -14.68 -1.71 -7.61
CA HIS A 267 -15.05 -2.46 -6.41
C HIS A 267 -15.54 -3.86 -6.77
N ASN A 268 -15.43 -4.77 -5.81
CA ASN A 268 -15.97 -6.13 -5.90
C ASN A 268 -15.49 -6.90 -7.14
N VAL A 269 -14.18 -6.82 -7.43
CA VAL A 269 -13.53 -7.59 -8.49
C VAL A 269 -13.19 -9.00 -7.99
N ALA A 270 -11.99 -9.50 -8.27
CA ALA A 270 -11.54 -10.79 -7.74
C ALA A 270 -11.54 -10.79 -6.19
N PHE A 271 -12.07 -11.87 -5.61
CA PHE A 271 -12.09 -12.12 -4.17
C PHE A 271 -12.71 -11.00 -3.32
N GLN A 272 -13.70 -10.28 -3.86
CA GLN A 272 -14.39 -9.16 -3.20
C GLN A 272 -13.45 -8.00 -2.82
N LYS A 273 -12.28 -7.92 -3.48
CA LYS A 273 -11.36 -6.79 -3.33
C LYS A 273 -11.70 -5.67 -4.30
N SER A 274 -11.13 -4.51 -4.04
CA SER A 274 -11.10 -3.40 -4.99
C SER A 274 -9.90 -3.52 -5.92
N ASP A 275 -9.98 -2.85 -7.07
CA ASP A 275 -8.94 -2.81 -8.08
C ASP A 275 -8.52 -1.36 -8.31
N LEU A 276 -7.21 -1.10 -8.26
CA LEU A 276 -6.60 0.13 -8.73
C LEU A 276 -5.84 -0.18 -10.01
N PHE A 277 -6.32 0.33 -11.14
CA PHE A 277 -5.71 0.09 -12.43
C PHE A 277 -5.08 1.37 -12.97
N PHE A 278 -3.76 1.42 -13.06
CA PHE A 278 -3.00 2.59 -13.50
C PHE A 278 -2.76 2.55 -15.01
N ILE A 279 -3.02 3.65 -15.71
CA ILE A 279 -2.74 3.79 -17.13
C ILE A 279 -1.46 4.61 -17.27
N CYS A 280 -0.42 3.99 -17.84
CA CYS A 280 0.91 4.59 -17.97
C CYS A 280 1.22 4.88 -19.43
N MET A 281 1.69 6.09 -19.73
CA MET A 281 2.29 6.42 -21.02
C MET A 281 3.73 5.92 -21.03
N LEU A 282 4.08 5.19 -22.07
CA LEU A 282 5.39 4.60 -22.27
C LEU A 282 5.90 4.97 -23.67
N ARG A 283 7.20 5.18 -23.78
CA ARG A 283 7.88 5.40 -25.05
C ARG A 283 8.73 4.18 -25.39
N PRO A 284 8.60 3.59 -26.59
CA PRO A 284 9.47 2.49 -26.99
C PRO A 284 10.90 2.98 -27.20
N THR A 285 11.85 2.15 -26.79
CA THR A 285 13.29 2.29 -27.08
C THR A 285 13.78 1.21 -28.03
N SER A 286 12.95 0.19 -28.30
CA SER A 286 13.12 -0.81 -29.35
C SER A 286 11.79 -1.05 -30.07
N ASN A 287 11.84 -1.53 -31.31
CA ASN A 287 10.64 -1.79 -32.13
C ASN A 287 10.42 -3.27 -32.44
N ASN A 288 11.38 -4.13 -32.07
CA ASN A 288 11.34 -5.55 -32.38
C ASN A 288 10.41 -6.29 -31.41
N ILE A 289 9.28 -6.75 -31.94
CA ILE A 289 8.31 -7.53 -31.19
C ILE A 289 8.76 -8.99 -31.13
N LYS A 290 8.78 -9.54 -29.92
CA LYS A 290 8.93 -10.97 -29.63
C LYS A 290 7.97 -11.32 -28.51
N ILE A 291 6.86 -11.94 -28.85
CA ILE A 291 5.79 -12.25 -27.90
C ILE A 291 6.18 -13.36 -26.93
N ASP A 292 5.56 -13.35 -25.75
CA ASP A 292 5.45 -14.55 -24.92
C ASP A 292 4.37 -15.48 -25.47
N GLU A 293 4.78 -16.58 -26.11
CA GLU A 293 3.87 -17.55 -26.73
C GLU A 293 3.01 -18.34 -25.71
N THR A 294 3.30 -18.23 -24.41
CA THR A 294 2.49 -18.86 -23.35
C THR A 294 1.18 -18.11 -23.13
N GLU A 295 1.22 -16.78 -23.06
CA GLU A 295 0.09 -15.91 -22.72
C GLU A 295 -0.48 -15.16 -23.93
N ILE A 296 0.39 -14.72 -24.85
CA ILE A 296 0.04 -13.82 -25.95
C ILE A 296 -0.10 -14.60 -27.27
N GLN A 297 -1.22 -14.37 -27.96
CA GLN A 297 -1.49 -14.94 -29.27
C GLN A 297 -0.80 -14.13 -30.38
N ALA A 298 -0.86 -12.80 -30.29
CA ALA A 298 -0.26 -11.91 -31.27
C ALA A 298 0.01 -10.52 -30.66
N ALA A 299 1.02 -9.83 -31.19
CA ALA A 299 1.30 -8.43 -30.88
C ALA A 299 1.69 -7.68 -32.15
N LYS A 300 1.29 -6.41 -32.26
CA LYS A 300 1.64 -5.55 -33.40
C LYS A 300 1.68 -4.08 -33.01
N TRP A 301 2.36 -3.29 -33.83
CA TRP A 301 2.13 -1.86 -33.92
C TRP A 301 0.85 -1.61 -34.72
N MET A 302 -0.13 -0.93 -34.12
CA MET A 302 -1.42 -0.62 -34.74
C MET A 302 -1.58 0.90 -34.84
N PRO A 303 -1.98 1.46 -35.99
CA PRO A 303 -2.27 2.89 -36.09
C PRO A 303 -3.24 3.33 -35.01
N LEU A 304 -2.93 4.42 -34.29
CA LEU A 304 -3.75 4.88 -33.16
C LEU A 304 -5.22 5.09 -33.57
N GLU A 305 -5.45 5.62 -34.78
CA GLU A 305 -6.80 5.83 -35.31
C GLU A 305 -7.58 4.53 -35.56
N GLU A 306 -6.89 3.45 -35.93
CA GLU A 306 -7.49 2.11 -36.07
C GLU A 306 -7.81 1.54 -34.69
N PHE A 307 -6.86 1.65 -33.76
CA PHE A 307 -7.00 1.13 -32.41
C PHE A 307 -8.23 1.67 -31.69
N VAL A 308 -8.41 3.00 -31.68
CA VAL A 308 -9.54 3.63 -30.96
C VAL A 308 -10.89 3.38 -31.62
N LYS A 309 -10.93 2.98 -32.90
CA LYS A 309 -12.17 2.65 -33.62
C LYS A 309 -12.68 1.23 -33.37
N GLN A 310 -11.94 0.40 -32.65
CA GLN A 310 -12.40 -0.95 -32.30
C GLN A 310 -13.70 -0.90 -31.49
N SER A 311 -14.63 -1.81 -31.79
CA SER A 311 -15.97 -1.85 -31.18
C SER A 311 -15.94 -1.87 -29.66
N PHE A 312 -15.06 -2.67 -29.04
CA PHE A 312 -15.00 -2.77 -27.58
C PHE A 312 -14.58 -1.45 -26.90
N ILE A 313 -13.83 -0.59 -27.59
CA ILE A 313 -13.51 0.76 -27.11
C ILE A 313 -14.70 1.69 -27.35
N GLN A 314 -15.33 1.62 -28.52
CA GLN A 314 -16.44 2.51 -28.88
C GLN A 314 -17.74 2.21 -28.11
N GLU A 315 -17.95 0.99 -27.67
CA GLU A 315 -19.15 0.58 -26.95
C GLU A 315 -19.03 0.79 -25.43
N ASP A 316 -17.81 0.97 -24.91
CA ASP A 316 -17.55 1.15 -23.48
C ASP A 316 -17.07 2.56 -23.14
N HIS A 317 -17.89 3.30 -22.40
CA HIS A 317 -17.60 4.70 -22.06
C HIS A 317 -16.33 4.89 -21.23
N MET A 318 -15.94 3.89 -20.41
CA MET A 318 -14.71 3.97 -19.62
C MET A 318 -13.49 3.88 -20.54
N PHE A 319 -13.46 2.90 -21.45
CA PHE A 319 -12.37 2.77 -22.42
C PHE A 319 -12.30 3.98 -23.35
N GLN A 320 -13.43 4.52 -23.83
CA GLN A 320 -13.46 5.78 -24.58
C GLN A 320 -12.76 6.90 -23.82
N LYS A 321 -13.11 7.11 -22.54
CA LYS A 321 -12.53 8.18 -21.73
C LYS A 321 -11.04 8.00 -21.47
N ILE A 322 -10.59 6.77 -21.22
CA ILE A 322 -9.17 6.47 -21.07
C ILE A 322 -8.42 6.82 -22.35
N MET A 323 -8.93 6.40 -23.51
CA MET A 323 -8.29 6.71 -24.80
C MET A 323 -8.29 8.21 -25.10
N ASP A 324 -9.38 8.92 -24.82
CA ASP A 324 -9.46 10.38 -24.95
C ASP A 324 -8.37 11.09 -24.12
N ILE A 325 -8.11 10.62 -22.89
CA ILE A 325 -7.07 11.18 -22.02
C ILE A 325 -5.67 10.90 -22.60
N CYS A 326 -5.40 9.69 -23.06
CA CYS A 326 -4.13 9.36 -23.71
C CYS A 326 -3.90 10.24 -24.96
N ILE A 327 -4.93 10.46 -25.78
CA ILE A 327 -4.86 11.35 -26.95
C ILE A 327 -4.62 12.81 -26.53
N GLN A 328 -5.32 13.31 -25.51
CA GLN A 328 -5.10 14.67 -25.00
C GLN A 328 -3.68 14.84 -24.45
N ARG A 329 -3.14 13.80 -23.80
CA ARG A 329 -1.77 13.78 -23.32
C ARG A 329 -0.75 13.86 -24.46
N LEU A 330 -1.00 13.14 -25.56
CA LEU A 330 -0.20 13.23 -26.79
C LEU A 330 -0.25 14.62 -27.43
N ARG A 331 -1.43 15.26 -27.42
CA ARG A 331 -1.64 16.63 -27.91
C ARG A 331 -1.09 17.71 -26.98
N LYS A 332 -0.47 17.34 -25.85
CA LYS A 332 0.00 18.25 -24.80
C LYS A 332 -1.11 19.12 -24.21
N CYS A 333 -2.36 18.65 -24.28
CA CYS A 333 -3.53 19.29 -23.67
C CYS A 333 -3.86 18.69 -22.29
N TYR A 334 -3.13 17.67 -21.87
CA TYR A 334 -3.27 17.00 -20.59
C TYR A 334 -1.88 16.71 -20.02
N CYS A 335 -1.70 16.87 -18.72
CA CYS A 335 -0.44 16.57 -18.04
C CYS A 335 -0.63 15.39 -17.09
N GLY A 336 0.16 14.33 -17.29
CA GLY A 336 0.17 13.17 -16.40
C GLY A 336 0.97 13.42 -15.11
N LEU A 337 1.08 12.38 -14.30
CA LEU A 337 1.87 12.37 -13.07
C LEU A 337 3.20 11.67 -13.32
N THR A 338 4.29 12.40 -13.19
CA THR A 338 5.65 11.88 -13.36
C THR A 338 6.18 11.34 -12.02
N ALA A 339 7.08 10.36 -12.07
CA ALA A 339 7.65 9.73 -10.89
C ALA A 339 8.85 10.52 -10.36
N HIS A 340 8.80 10.95 -9.10
CA HIS A 340 9.86 11.71 -8.45
C HIS A 340 10.33 11.01 -7.19
N ASN A 341 11.64 10.80 -7.08
CA ASN A 341 12.22 10.23 -5.87
C ASN A 341 12.41 11.33 -4.83
N VAL A 342 11.64 11.25 -3.74
CA VAL A 342 11.66 12.21 -2.64
C VAL A 342 11.94 11.49 -1.32
N ILE A 343 12.53 12.19 -0.36
CA ILE A 343 12.78 11.65 0.98
C ILE A 343 11.72 12.18 1.93
N SER A 344 10.99 11.27 2.57
CA SER A 344 9.99 11.64 3.58
C SER A 344 10.67 11.83 4.93
N ARG A 345 10.34 12.93 5.63
CA ARG A 345 10.79 13.14 7.01
C ARG A 345 10.16 12.13 7.98
N PHE A 346 9.02 11.53 7.62
CA PHE A 346 8.30 10.60 8.48
C PHE A 346 9.07 9.29 8.73
N ASP A 347 9.78 8.77 7.73
CA ASP A 347 10.53 7.52 7.84
C ASP A 347 12.01 7.65 7.47
N GLY A 348 12.45 8.79 6.94
CA GLY A 348 13.81 9.04 6.47
C GLY A 348 14.18 8.23 5.24
N ARG A 349 13.21 7.58 4.58
CA ARG A 349 13.43 6.74 3.41
C ARG A 349 13.08 7.50 2.14
N ARG A 350 13.72 7.07 1.05
CA ARG A 350 13.41 7.53 -0.30
C ARG A 350 12.19 6.75 -0.79
N SER A 351 11.20 7.48 -1.27
CA SER A 351 9.96 6.96 -1.84
C SER A 351 9.69 7.65 -3.17
N THR A 352 8.95 7.00 -4.06
CA THR A 352 8.48 7.62 -5.29
C THR A 352 7.17 8.36 -5.05
N LEU A 353 7.14 9.65 -5.40
CA LEU A 353 5.94 10.49 -5.39
C LEU A 353 5.55 10.80 -6.84
N TYR A 354 4.31 10.51 -7.19
CA TYR A 354 3.76 10.77 -8.52
C TYR A 354 3.05 12.12 -8.53
N TYR A 355 3.61 13.10 -9.24
CA TYR A 355 2.98 14.41 -9.37
C TYR A 355 3.36 15.09 -10.68
N ASN A 356 2.57 16.08 -11.07
CA ASN A 356 2.89 16.93 -12.19
C ASN A 356 3.77 18.09 -11.72
N VAL A 357 4.90 18.31 -12.41
CA VAL A 357 5.71 19.52 -12.26
C VAL A 357 5.22 20.51 -13.29
N SER A 358 4.14 21.22 -12.98
CA SER A 358 3.94 22.49 -13.68
C SER A 358 5.05 23.42 -13.19
N GLU A 359 6.05 23.72 -14.02
CA GLU A 359 6.56 25.09 -13.96
C GLU A 359 5.36 25.95 -14.35
N PRO A 360 4.92 26.92 -13.52
CA PRO A 360 4.00 27.92 -14.01
C PRO A 360 4.77 28.70 -15.08
N GLU A 361 4.63 28.30 -16.35
CA GLU A 361 4.69 29.29 -17.41
C GLU A 361 3.64 30.32 -17.04
N ASP A 362 4.05 31.57 -16.86
CA ASP A 362 3.19 32.70 -16.55
C ASP A 362 2.00 32.71 -17.52
N VAL A 363 0.89 32.06 -17.13
CA VAL A 363 -0.41 32.23 -17.75
C VAL A 363 -0.84 33.63 -17.35
N ASN A 364 -0.31 34.60 -18.07
CA ASN A 364 -0.76 35.97 -18.04
C ASN A 364 -2.17 35.94 -18.63
N CYS A 365 -3.15 35.65 -17.78
CA CYS A 365 -4.57 35.82 -18.04
C CYS A 365 -4.86 37.32 -18.25
N ASN A 366 -4.43 37.86 -19.38
CA ASN A 366 -5.04 39.05 -19.94
C ASN A 366 -6.30 38.59 -20.68
N ALA A 367 -7.40 38.47 -19.93
CA ALA A 367 -8.72 38.57 -20.52
C ALA A 367 -8.83 39.96 -21.16
N SER A 368 -8.98 39.97 -22.49
CA SER A 368 -9.47 41.15 -23.23
C SER A 368 -10.98 41.25 -23.07
#